data_AF-A0A8S3PVY5-F1
#
_entry.id   AF-A0A8S3PVY5-F1
#
_cell.length_a   1.000
_cell.length_b   1.000
_cell.length_c   1.000
_cell.angle_alpha   90.00
_cell.angle_beta   90.00
_cell.angle_gamma   90.00
#
_symmetry.space_group_name_H-M   'P 1'
#
loop_
_entity.id
_entity.type
_entity.pdbx_description
1 polymer ?
#
loop_
_entity_poly.entity_id
_entity_poly.type
_entity_poly.pdbx_seq_one_letter_code
_entity_poly.pdbx_strand_id
1 'polypeptide(L)'
;MKDKLKILLRLLTLSAARSRIKNAAILQEAILLVPNKAKALVGKCARHNCKEGYKCALKGDGFTCEIAYCTGRPIVANAELNEPFGLSRDLGHGMMYMCMKGMQMRGKPFAVCRQTGIWKSMFICGKADCKRRGSFLVKIDDESENQWLQSVMLDNNMDNIWIGANDIDQEGTWRWIYDKTTVEFTNWSKEEPNNYNGNENCADMAKRRSYKWNDRSCTSLLRYICER
;
A
#
# COMPACT_ATOMS: atom_id res chain seq x y z
N MET A 1 2.86 31.97 24.12
CA MET A 1 1.99 31.74 22.95
C MET A 1 1.80 30.25 22.64
N LYS A 2 2.88 29.47 22.41
CA LYS A 2 2.82 28.05 22.01
C LYS A 2 1.88 27.18 22.87
N ASP A 3 1.79 27.45 24.16
CA ASP A 3 1.05 26.63 25.13
C ASP A 3 -0.46 26.89 25.09
N LYS A 4 -0.86 28.17 24.90
CA LYS A 4 -2.26 28.53 24.61
C LYS A 4 -2.77 27.81 23.35
N LEU A 5 -1.93 27.66 22.32
CA LEU A 5 -2.27 26.92 21.10
C LEU A 5 -2.43 25.41 21.34
N LYS A 6 -1.55 24.78 22.13
CA LYS A 6 -1.68 23.36 22.53
C LYS A 6 -2.96 23.10 23.35
N ILE A 7 -3.32 24.02 24.24
CA ILE A 7 -4.56 23.96 25.03
C ILE A 7 -5.79 24.07 24.12
N LEU A 8 -5.80 25.06 23.20
CA LEU A 8 -6.91 25.25 22.26
C LEU A 8 -7.13 24.01 21.36
N LEU A 9 -6.05 23.40 20.88
CA LEU A 9 -6.14 22.22 20.01
C LEU A 9 -6.69 20.99 20.77
N ARG A 10 -6.33 20.80 22.06
CA ARG A 10 -6.93 19.75 22.91
C ARG A 10 -8.41 19.99 23.22
N LEU A 11 -8.84 21.24 23.35
CA LEU A 11 -10.25 21.59 23.56
C LEU A 11 -11.11 21.36 22.31
N LEU A 12 -10.52 21.43 21.11
CA LEU A 12 -11.24 21.20 19.84
C LEU A 12 -11.35 19.71 19.45
N THR A 13 -10.49 18.83 19.95
CA THR A 13 -10.55 17.38 19.66
C THR A 13 -11.40 16.58 20.65
N LEU A 14 -11.74 17.14 21.81
CA LEU A 14 -12.68 16.52 22.76
C LEU A 14 -14.13 16.86 22.39
N SER A 15 -14.86 15.86 21.87
CA SER A 15 -16.23 16.01 21.35
C SER A 15 -17.25 16.61 22.34
N ALA A 16 -17.00 16.47 23.65
CA ALA A 16 -17.85 17.01 24.72
C ALA A 16 -17.71 18.52 24.96
N ALA A 17 -16.69 19.20 24.41
CA ALA A 17 -16.35 20.58 24.79
C ALA A 17 -17.18 21.69 24.10
N ARG A 18 -18.07 21.35 23.14
CA ARG A 18 -18.84 22.31 22.32
C ARG A 18 -19.69 23.33 23.11
N SER A 19 -20.01 23.07 24.38
CA SER A 19 -20.98 23.87 25.17
C SER A 19 -20.38 24.92 26.11
N ARG A 20 -19.05 25.10 26.18
CA ARG A 20 -18.41 25.96 27.22
C ARG A 20 -17.47 27.08 26.74
N ILE A 21 -17.41 27.38 25.43
CA ILE A 21 -16.63 28.53 24.93
C ILE A 21 -17.47 29.81 24.95
N LYS A 22 -17.50 30.50 26.10
CA LYS A 22 -18.33 31.71 26.33
C LYS A 22 -17.76 33.04 25.77
N ASN A 23 -16.68 33.03 25.00
CA ASN A 23 -16.07 34.24 24.42
C ASN A 23 -16.05 34.18 22.89
N ALA A 24 -16.99 34.88 22.25
CA ALA A 24 -17.11 34.95 20.79
C ALA A 24 -15.86 35.52 20.11
N ALA A 25 -15.21 36.54 20.71
CA ALA A 25 -14.00 37.16 20.16
C ALA A 25 -12.85 36.16 19.91
N ILE A 26 -12.60 35.25 20.87
CA ILE A 26 -11.55 34.22 20.75
C ILE A 26 -11.89 33.21 19.64
N LEU A 27 -13.18 32.94 19.43
CA LEU A 27 -13.64 32.09 18.33
C LEU A 27 -13.46 32.81 16.97
N GLN A 28 -13.78 34.10 16.91
CA GLN A 28 -13.65 34.94 15.71
C GLN A 28 -12.18 35.01 15.21
N GLU A 29 -11.23 35.28 16.11
CA GLU A 29 -9.80 35.34 15.77
C GLU A 29 -9.25 33.97 15.32
N ALA A 30 -9.65 32.89 15.99
CA ALA A 30 -9.28 31.53 15.58
C ALA A 30 -9.82 31.19 14.18
N ILE A 31 -11.05 31.60 13.87
CA ILE A 31 -11.70 31.43 12.56
C ILE A 31 -11.02 32.28 11.47
N LEU A 32 -10.30 33.35 11.80
CA LEU A 32 -9.57 34.17 10.83
C LEU A 32 -8.13 33.68 10.56
N LEU A 33 -7.47 33.06 11.55
CA LEU A 33 -6.10 32.54 11.39
C LEU A 33 -6.04 31.18 10.66
N VAL A 34 -7.07 30.33 10.82
CA VAL A 34 -7.10 28.99 10.22
C VAL A 34 -7.22 28.99 8.69
N PRO A 35 -8.11 29.76 8.03
CA PRO A 35 -8.38 29.62 6.59
C PRO A 35 -7.17 29.86 5.71
N ASN A 36 -6.37 30.89 6.00
CA ASN A 36 -5.24 31.26 5.15
C ASN A 36 -4.08 30.26 5.30
N LYS A 37 -3.78 29.81 6.53
CA LYS A 37 -2.75 28.76 6.75
C LYS A 37 -3.20 27.40 6.19
N ALA A 38 -4.49 27.04 6.34
CA ALA A 38 -5.04 25.81 5.80
C ALA A 38 -5.05 25.80 4.26
N LYS A 39 -5.51 26.88 3.62
CA LYS A 39 -5.45 27.04 2.14
C LYS A 39 -4.01 26.96 1.63
N ALA A 40 -3.05 27.57 2.32
CA ALA A 40 -1.63 27.48 1.97
C ALA A 40 -1.07 26.04 2.12
N LEU A 41 -1.50 25.28 3.13
CA LEU A 41 -1.12 23.87 3.30
C LEU A 41 -1.75 22.97 2.22
N VAL A 42 -3.05 23.13 1.93
CA VAL A 42 -3.74 22.46 0.81
C VAL A 42 -3.03 22.76 -0.51
N GLY A 43 -2.76 24.03 -0.81
CA GLY A 43 -2.08 24.47 -2.03
C GLY A 43 -0.59 24.13 -2.11
N LYS A 44 0.05 23.70 -1.02
CA LYS A 44 1.37 23.05 -1.04
C LYS A 44 1.24 21.54 -1.27
N CYS A 45 0.31 20.89 -0.58
CA CYS A 45 0.06 19.47 -0.68
C CYS A 45 -0.40 19.04 -2.09
N ALA A 46 -1.30 19.81 -2.71
CA ALA A 46 -1.74 19.58 -4.10
C ALA A 46 -0.63 19.79 -5.16
N ARG A 47 0.53 20.34 -4.79
CA ARG A 47 1.74 20.48 -5.63
C ARG A 47 2.93 19.70 -5.06
N HIS A 48 2.71 18.76 -4.15
CA HIS A 48 3.76 17.92 -3.61
C HIS A 48 3.89 16.66 -4.45
N ASN A 49 5.05 16.51 -5.12
CA ASN A 49 5.36 15.37 -5.96
C ASN A 49 5.57 14.11 -5.11
N CYS A 50 4.47 13.41 -4.83
CA CYS A 50 4.50 12.06 -4.29
C CYS A 50 4.88 11.04 -5.37
N LYS A 51 5.52 9.95 -4.95
CA LYS A 51 5.94 8.84 -5.82
C LYS A 51 4.75 8.04 -6.36
N GLU A 52 4.96 7.25 -7.41
CA GLU A 52 3.92 6.47 -8.09
C GLU A 52 3.02 5.71 -7.10
N GLY A 53 1.69 5.85 -7.24
CA GLY A 53 0.70 5.23 -6.35
C GLY A 53 0.47 5.92 -4.99
N TYR A 54 1.17 7.01 -4.67
CA TYR A 54 0.92 7.85 -3.49
C TYR A 54 0.31 9.21 -3.88
N LYS A 55 -0.49 9.79 -2.98
CA LYS A 55 -1.02 11.16 -3.05
C LYS A 55 -0.65 11.93 -1.79
N CYS A 56 -0.55 13.25 -1.89
CA CYS A 56 -0.37 14.05 -0.69
C CYS A 56 -1.66 14.07 0.15
N ALA A 57 -1.51 13.86 1.47
CA ALA A 57 -2.57 13.94 2.47
C ALA A 57 -2.15 14.88 3.62
N LEU A 58 -3.07 15.70 4.11
CA LEU A 58 -2.83 16.60 5.25
C LEU A 58 -2.76 15.80 6.56
N LYS A 59 -1.78 16.12 7.41
CA LYS A 59 -1.53 15.39 8.66
C LYS A 59 -0.96 16.31 9.74
N GLY A 60 -1.75 16.53 10.78
CA GLY A 60 -1.43 17.53 11.81
C GLY A 60 -1.38 18.94 11.23
N ASP A 61 -0.27 19.63 11.40
CA ASP A 61 0.02 20.95 10.82
C ASP A 61 0.88 20.90 9.54
N GLY A 62 1.14 19.70 9.01
CA GLY A 62 1.86 19.45 7.76
C GLY A 62 1.12 18.51 6.81
N PHE A 63 1.88 17.78 5.99
CA PHE A 63 1.36 16.78 5.05
C PHE A 63 2.36 15.63 4.85
N THR A 64 1.88 14.53 4.26
CA THR A 64 2.65 13.32 3.97
C THR A 64 2.16 12.70 2.65
N CYS A 65 3.00 11.91 1.99
CA CYS A 65 2.54 11.03 0.92
C CYS A 65 1.87 9.79 1.55
N GLU A 66 0.56 9.68 1.38
CA GLU A 66 -0.23 8.51 1.75
C GLU A 66 -0.73 7.80 0.49
N ILE A 67 -1.17 6.56 0.65
CA ILE A 67 -1.43 5.68 -0.49
C ILE A 67 -2.69 6.15 -1.22
N ALA A 68 -2.60 6.33 -2.54
CA ALA A 68 -3.59 7.09 -3.29
C ALA A 68 -4.90 6.35 -3.54
N TYR A 69 -4.82 5.06 -3.90
CA TYR A 69 -5.87 4.38 -4.65
C TYR A 69 -6.33 3.02 -4.06
N CYS A 70 -5.78 2.61 -2.91
CA CYS A 70 -6.00 1.26 -2.35
C CYS A 70 -7.20 1.20 -1.39
N THR A 71 -8.43 1.43 -1.87
CA THR A 71 -9.61 1.68 -1.01
C THR A 71 -10.85 0.82 -1.30
N GLY A 72 -11.33 0.07 -0.29
CA GLY A 72 -12.68 -0.53 -0.22
C GLY A 72 -12.76 -1.92 0.48
N ARG A 73 -13.75 -2.75 0.10
CA ARG A 73 -13.89 -4.21 0.40
C ARG A 73 -13.93 -5.13 -0.87
N PRO A 74 -13.07 -6.16 -1.04
CA PRO A 74 -13.68 -7.91 0.11
C PRO A 74 -14.90 -8.52 -0.63
N ILE A 75 -14.94 -8.36 -1.96
CA ILE A 75 -15.66 -9.21 -2.93
C ILE A 75 -15.08 -10.64 -2.91
N VAL A 76 -15.57 -11.44 -1.98
CA VAL A 76 -15.47 -12.90 -2.03
C VAL A 76 -16.74 -13.41 -2.70
N ALA A 77 -16.62 -14.30 -3.69
CA ALA A 77 -17.78 -15.03 -4.17
C ALA A 77 -18.32 -15.90 -3.02
N ASN A 78 -19.59 -15.69 -2.65
CA ASN A 78 -20.33 -16.52 -1.69
C ASN A 78 -19.83 -16.50 -0.23
N ALA A 79 -19.31 -15.37 0.30
CA ALA A 79 -19.00 -15.25 1.74
C ALA A 79 -19.17 -13.82 2.29
N GLU A 80 -19.60 -13.72 3.55
CA GLU A 80 -19.60 -12.48 4.35
C GLU A 80 -18.50 -12.50 5.43
N LEU A 81 -18.11 -11.33 5.93
CA LEU A 81 -17.05 -11.14 6.94
C LEU A 81 -17.57 -10.35 8.15
N ASN A 82 -17.48 -10.94 9.34
CA ASN A 82 -17.91 -10.31 10.59
C ASN A 82 -16.76 -9.55 11.30
N GLU A 83 -17.14 -8.52 12.05
CA GLU A 83 -16.32 -7.69 12.94
C GLU A 83 -15.30 -6.71 12.28
N PRO A 84 -14.91 -5.61 12.96
CA PRO A 84 -14.98 -4.30 12.33
C PRO A 84 -13.71 -3.83 11.62
N PHE A 85 -13.84 -3.52 10.34
CA PHE A 85 -12.86 -2.72 9.61
C PHE A 85 -12.94 -1.24 10.03
N GLY A 86 -11.79 -0.67 10.41
CA GLY A 86 -11.69 0.70 10.93
C GLY A 86 -12.20 1.78 9.97
N LEU A 87 -12.75 2.85 10.54
CA LEU A 87 -13.55 3.88 9.87
C LEU A 87 -12.90 4.51 8.62
N SER A 88 -13.30 4.02 7.45
CA SER A 88 -13.31 4.74 6.18
C SER A 88 -14.54 4.30 5.38
N ARG A 89 -15.05 5.15 4.48
CA ARG A 89 -16.29 4.86 3.73
C ARG A 89 -16.09 3.67 2.78
N ASP A 90 -17.09 2.80 2.73
CA ASP A 90 -17.05 1.55 1.98
C ASP A 90 -17.28 1.76 0.47
N LEU A 91 -16.47 1.09 -0.36
CA LEU A 91 -16.36 1.30 -1.82
C LEU A 91 -15.85 0.07 -2.63
N GLY A 92 -15.77 -1.15 -2.05
CA GLY A 92 -15.68 -2.38 -2.90
C GLY A 92 -14.34 -3.06 -3.27
N HIS A 93 -13.15 -2.75 -2.69
CA HIS A 93 -11.95 -3.65 -2.66
C HIS A 93 -11.07 -3.58 -1.34
N GLY A 94 -10.83 -4.42 -0.27
CA GLY A 94 -10.94 -5.81 0.42
C GLY A 94 -11.44 -7.36 -0.01
N MET A 95 -10.88 -7.84 1.20
CA MET A 95 -9.63 -8.62 1.58
C MET A 95 -9.71 -10.18 1.74
N MET A 96 -9.26 -11.01 0.77
CA MET A 96 -9.26 -12.50 0.86
C MET A 96 -7.84 -13.10 0.70
N TYR A 97 -7.68 -14.39 1.03
CA TYR A 97 -6.44 -15.16 1.06
C TYR A 97 -6.50 -16.35 0.08
N MET A 98 -5.34 -16.82 -0.40
CA MET A 98 -5.20 -18.11 -1.10
C MET A 98 -4.46 -19.10 -0.21
N CYS A 99 -5.07 -20.26 0.09
CA CYS A 99 -4.33 -21.41 0.64
C CYS A 99 -3.53 -22.08 -0.49
N MET A 100 -2.33 -21.57 -0.78
CA MET A 100 -1.44 -22.18 -1.77
C MET A 100 -0.82 -23.46 -1.21
N LYS A 101 -0.76 -24.51 -2.03
CA LYS A 101 0.02 -25.73 -1.73
C LYS A 101 1.47 -25.33 -1.42
N GLY A 102 1.96 -25.72 -0.24
CA GLY A 102 3.32 -25.38 0.22
C GLY A 102 3.46 -24.10 1.06
N MET A 103 2.41 -23.26 1.21
CA MET A 103 2.48 -22.05 2.04
C MET A 103 1.74 -22.19 3.38
N GLN A 104 2.37 -21.78 4.50
CA GLN A 104 1.78 -21.86 5.84
C GLN A 104 1.41 -20.48 6.40
N MET A 105 0.10 -20.21 6.54
CA MET A 105 -0.43 -19.00 7.18
C MET A 105 -0.24 -19.00 8.71
N ARG A 106 0.84 -18.41 9.21
CA ARG A 106 1.02 -18.13 10.65
C ARG A 106 0.25 -16.87 11.08
N GLY A 107 -1.00 -17.05 11.54
CA GLY A 107 -1.88 -15.93 11.92
C GLY A 107 -2.96 -16.22 12.97
N LYS A 108 -4.01 -16.98 12.63
CA LYS A 108 -5.16 -17.30 13.51
C LYS A 108 -5.74 -18.70 13.23
N PRO A 109 -6.36 -19.39 14.22
CA PRO A 109 -6.63 -20.83 14.15
C PRO A 109 -7.96 -21.27 13.48
N PHE A 110 -8.61 -20.43 12.67
CA PHE A 110 -9.98 -20.69 12.15
C PHE A 110 -10.15 -20.66 10.63
N ALA A 111 -9.06 -20.58 9.85
CA ALA A 111 -9.13 -20.50 8.38
C ALA A 111 -9.08 -21.89 7.71
N VAL A 112 -10.23 -22.52 7.50
CA VAL A 112 -10.36 -23.70 6.62
C VAL A 112 -10.81 -23.24 5.24
N CYS A 113 -9.94 -23.36 4.23
CA CYS A 113 -10.26 -22.97 2.85
C CYS A 113 -11.39 -23.86 2.27
N ARG A 114 -12.46 -23.23 1.78
CA ARG A 114 -13.62 -23.89 1.13
C ARG A 114 -13.97 -23.36 -0.26
N GLN A 115 -13.50 -22.17 -0.64
CA GLN A 115 -13.65 -21.61 -2.00
C GLN A 115 -12.38 -20.83 -2.37
N THR A 116 -12.18 -20.56 -3.66
CA THR A 116 -11.00 -19.88 -4.23
C THR A 116 -11.34 -18.49 -4.78
N GLY A 117 -10.33 -17.64 -4.94
CA GLY A 117 -10.48 -16.37 -5.65
C GLY A 117 -9.13 -15.66 -5.85
N ILE A 118 -9.08 -14.81 -6.87
CA ILE A 118 -7.84 -14.22 -7.40
C ILE A 118 -7.73 -12.77 -6.96
N TRP A 119 -6.61 -12.42 -6.30
CA TRP A 119 -6.32 -11.02 -5.96
C TRP A 119 -5.49 -10.34 -7.01
N LYS A 120 -5.92 -9.14 -7.41
CA LYS A 120 -5.16 -8.25 -8.30
C LYS A 120 -5.17 -6.84 -7.72
N SER A 121 -4.01 -6.21 -7.64
CA SER A 121 -3.86 -4.87 -7.05
C SER A 121 -2.58 -4.18 -7.54
N MET A 122 -2.47 -2.87 -7.29
CA MET A 122 -1.25 -2.09 -7.56
C MET A 122 -0.12 -2.54 -6.62
N PHE A 123 1.13 -2.38 -7.05
CA PHE A 123 2.32 -2.75 -6.28
C PHE A 123 2.29 -2.14 -4.86
N ILE A 124 1.97 -0.85 -4.76
CA ILE A 124 1.84 -0.15 -3.47
C ILE A 124 0.69 -0.68 -2.60
N CYS A 125 -0.39 -1.20 -3.20
CA CYS A 125 -1.46 -1.85 -2.45
C CYS A 125 -1.00 -3.18 -1.88
N GLY A 126 -0.30 -4.00 -2.68
CA GLY A 126 0.31 -5.27 -2.22
C GLY A 126 1.26 -5.03 -1.05
N LYS A 127 2.18 -4.07 -1.17
CA LYS A 127 3.08 -3.64 -0.07
C LYS A 127 2.30 -3.30 1.20
N ALA A 128 1.27 -2.47 1.09
CA ALA A 128 0.50 -2.01 2.23
C ALA A 128 -0.34 -3.11 2.86
N ASP A 129 -0.81 -4.06 2.06
CA ASP A 129 -1.58 -5.20 2.51
C ASP A 129 -0.70 -6.22 3.27
N CYS A 130 0.46 -6.60 2.72
CA CYS A 130 1.46 -7.40 3.44
C CYS A 130 1.88 -6.70 4.75
N LYS A 131 2.21 -5.40 4.71
CA LYS A 131 2.62 -4.67 5.92
C LYS A 131 1.54 -4.66 7.01
N ARG A 132 0.25 -4.64 6.64
CA ARG A 132 -0.88 -4.73 7.59
C ARG A 132 -1.01 -6.11 8.24
N ARG A 133 -0.43 -7.16 7.65
CA ARG A 133 -0.42 -8.54 8.13
C ARG A 133 0.82 -8.88 8.96
N GLY A 134 1.79 -7.97 9.08
CA GLY A 134 3.09 -8.24 9.71
C GLY A 134 4.06 -8.99 8.77
N SER A 135 3.90 -8.81 7.47
CA SER A 135 4.72 -9.37 6.39
C SER A 135 5.14 -8.28 5.39
N PHE A 136 5.92 -8.63 4.37
CA PHE A 136 6.30 -7.74 3.26
C PHE A 136 5.99 -8.39 1.91
N LEU A 137 6.06 -7.64 0.80
CA LEU A 137 6.04 -8.24 -0.54
C LEU A 137 7.30 -9.10 -0.70
N VAL A 138 7.12 -10.31 -1.22
CA VAL A 138 8.16 -11.34 -1.31
C VAL A 138 9.48 -10.80 -1.88
N LYS A 139 10.51 -10.87 -1.05
CA LYS A 139 11.92 -10.74 -1.40
C LYS A 139 12.34 -12.02 -2.14
N ILE A 140 13.45 -11.97 -2.86
CA ILE A 140 14.03 -13.16 -3.50
C ILE A 140 15.54 -13.07 -3.32
N ASP A 141 16.06 -13.76 -2.31
CA ASP A 141 17.47 -13.66 -1.94
C ASP A 141 18.38 -14.60 -2.77
N ASP A 142 17.83 -15.69 -3.32
CA ASP A 142 18.57 -16.60 -4.20
C ASP A 142 17.72 -17.31 -5.28
N GLU A 143 18.40 -18.09 -6.12
CA GLU A 143 17.79 -18.89 -7.20
C GLU A 143 16.91 -20.03 -6.66
N SER A 144 17.13 -20.54 -5.45
CA SER A 144 16.29 -21.58 -4.83
C SER A 144 14.94 -21.02 -4.40
N GLU A 145 14.93 -19.83 -3.78
CA GLU A 145 13.70 -19.09 -3.49
C GLU A 145 12.97 -18.70 -4.77
N ASN A 146 13.69 -18.24 -5.80
CA ASN A 146 13.12 -17.97 -7.11
C ASN A 146 12.44 -19.21 -7.73
N GLN A 147 13.14 -20.35 -7.79
CA GLN A 147 12.59 -21.61 -8.34
C GLN A 147 11.40 -22.13 -7.53
N TRP A 148 11.47 -22.03 -6.20
CA TRP A 148 10.33 -22.35 -5.34
C TRP A 148 9.12 -21.47 -5.67
N LEU A 149 9.31 -20.15 -5.81
CA LEU A 149 8.25 -19.21 -6.13
C LEU A 149 7.68 -19.44 -7.54
N GLN A 150 8.51 -19.81 -8.52
CA GLN A 150 8.06 -20.27 -9.84
C GLN A 150 7.21 -21.54 -9.75
N SER A 151 7.60 -22.51 -8.91
CA SER A 151 6.80 -23.73 -8.67
C SER A 151 5.45 -23.40 -8.02
N VAL A 152 5.40 -22.48 -7.05
CA VAL A 152 4.17 -22.00 -6.41
C VAL A 152 3.27 -21.30 -7.44
N MET A 153 3.81 -20.47 -8.33
CA MET A 153 3.05 -19.85 -9.41
C MET A 153 2.47 -20.88 -10.39
N LEU A 154 3.25 -21.91 -10.74
CA LEU A 154 2.85 -22.97 -11.67
C LEU A 154 1.74 -23.86 -11.08
N ASP A 155 1.96 -24.43 -9.88
CA ASP A 155 1.01 -25.31 -9.19
C ASP A 155 -0.34 -24.63 -8.92
N ASN A 156 -0.34 -23.31 -8.73
CA ASN A 156 -1.53 -22.52 -8.44
C ASN A 156 -2.04 -21.71 -9.67
N ASN A 157 -1.53 -22.01 -10.87
CA ASN A 157 -1.91 -21.41 -12.16
C ASN A 157 -1.99 -19.85 -12.13
N MET A 158 -0.94 -19.21 -11.63
CA MET A 158 -0.86 -17.75 -11.52
C MET A 158 -0.36 -17.09 -12.79
N ASP A 159 -0.99 -16.00 -13.24
CA ASP A 159 -0.54 -15.27 -14.45
C ASP A 159 0.70 -14.43 -14.16
N ASN A 160 0.62 -13.55 -13.16
CA ASN A 160 1.62 -12.56 -12.81
C ASN A 160 1.52 -12.26 -11.31
N ILE A 161 2.65 -12.18 -10.60
CA ILE A 161 2.73 -11.71 -9.20
C ILE A 161 3.70 -10.53 -9.08
N TRP A 162 3.35 -9.53 -8.29
CA TRP A 162 4.33 -8.57 -7.76
C TRP A 162 5.30 -9.27 -6.81
N ILE A 163 6.59 -9.00 -7.01
CA ILE A 163 7.65 -9.26 -6.02
C ILE A 163 7.99 -7.95 -5.31
N GLY A 164 8.92 -7.96 -4.36
CA GLY A 164 9.30 -6.77 -3.58
C GLY A 164 10.22 -5.77 -4.29
N ALA A 165 10.74 -6.07 -5.48
CA ALA A 165 11.75 -5.25 -6.15
C ALA A 165 11.12 -4.04 -6.89
N ASN A 166 11.77 -2.88 -6.79
CA ASN A 166 11.38 -1.59 -7.40
C ASN A 166 12.59 -0.67 -7.56
N ASP A 167 12.57 0.21 -8.55
CA ASP A 167 13.55 1.27 -8.76
C ASP A 167 12.92 2.68 -8.79
N ILE A 168 11.66 2.81 -8.33
CA ILE A 168 10.88 4.08 -8.11
C ILE A 168 11.69 5.25 -7.49
N ASP A 169 12.76 4.94 -6.75
CA ASP A 169 13.62 5.94 -6.13
C ASP A 169 14.71 6.50 -7.07
N GLN A 170 15.20 5.69 -8.02
CA GLN A 170 16.20 5.99 -9.03
C GLN A 170 16.23 4.87 -10.08
N GLU A 171 15.92 5.21 -11.34
CA GLU A 171 16.01 4.36 -12.53
C GLU A 171 17.20 3.38 -12.53
N GLY A 172 16.95 2.11 -12.84
CA GLY A 172 17.96 1.05 -12.90
C GLY A 172 18.56 0.65 -11.55
N THR A 173 18.25 1.35 -10.46
CA THR A 173 18.79 1.11 -9.12
C THR A 173 17.79 0.31 -8.29
N TRP A 174 17.64 -0.95 -8.65
CA TRP A 174 16.66 -1.86 -8.05
C TRP A 174 16.90 -2.11 -6.55
N ARG A 175 15.85 -1.93 -5.76
CA ARG A 175 15.85 -2.08 -4.29
C ARG A 175 14.65 -2.88 -3.81
N TRP A 176 14.79 -3.55 -2.67
CA TRP A 176 13.68 -4.20 -2.00
C TRP A 176 12.79 -3.18 -1.29
N ILE A 177 11.48 -3.24 -1.53
CA ILE A 177 10.48 -2.24 -1.10
C ILE A 177 10.28 -2.16 0.42
N TYR A 178 10.73 -3.20 1.14
CA TYR A 178 10.59 -3.39 2.57
C TYR A 178 11.69 -2.68 3.37
N ASP A 179 12.95 -3.09 3.17
CA ASP A 179 14.12 -2.68 3.94
C ASP A 179 15.04 -1.68 3.19
N LYS A 180 14.79 -1.46 1.89
CA LYS A 180 15.59 -0.63 0.97
C LYS A 180 17.02 -1.11 0.69
N THR A 181 17.32 -2.36 1.02
CA THR A 181 18.52 -3.06 0.50
C THR A 181 18.53 -3.09 -1.02
N THR A 182 19.72 -3.18 -1.61
CA THR A 182 19.89 -3.31 -3.07
C THR A 182 19.50 -4.72 -3.50
N VAL A 183 18.96 -4.87 -4.71
CA VAL A 183 18.68 -6.19 -5.30
C VAL A 183 19.99 -6.76 -5.85
N GLU A 184 20.48 -7.86 -5.27
CA GLU A 184 21.75 -8.50 -5.67
C GLU A 184 21.52 -9.72 -6.57
N PHE A 185 20.59 -10.61 -6.19
CA PHE A 185 20.08 -11.66 -7.06
C PHE A 185 18.99 -11.13 -7.99
N THR A 186 18.98 -11.56 -9.26
CA THR A 186 17.89 -11.27 -10.22
C THR A 186 17.66 -12.46 -11.17
N ASN A 187 16.41 -12.68 -11.56
CA ASN A 187 16.07 -13.64 -12.63
C ASN A 187 15.22 -12.97 -13.71
N TRP A 188 15.74 -11.87 -14.28
CA TRP A 188 15.13 -11.15 -15.39
C TRP A 188 14.87 -12.02 -16.62
N SER A 189 13.81 -11.69 -17.36
CA SER A 189 13.57 -12.22 -18.69
C SER A 189 14.51 -11.58 -19.71
N LYS A 190 14.63 -12.23 -20.88
CA LYS A 190 15.32 -11.64 -22.03
C LYS A 190 14.71 -10.25 -22.33
N GLU A 191 15.61 -9.27 -22.51
CA GLU A 191 15.34 -7.84 -22.70
C GLU A 191 14.81 -7.06 -21.48
N GLU A 192 14.63 -7.68 -20.30
CA GLU A 192 14.22 -6.97 -19.08
C GLU A 192 15.43 -6.64 -18.16
N PRO A 193 15.36 -5.59 -17.33
CA PRO A 193 14.31 -4.56 -17.31
C PRO A 193 14.42 -3.63 -18.53
N ASN A 194 13.30 -3.33 -19.17
CA ASN A 194 13.25 -2.61 -20.45
C ASN A 194 12.79 -1.14 -20.34
N ASN A 195 12.16 -0.80 -19.21
CA ASN A 195 11.46 0.43 -18.88
C ASN A 195 10.51 0.94 -19.98
N TYR A 196 9.48 0.16 -20.31
CA TYR A 196 8.61 0.47 -21.45
C TYR A 196 7.92 1.84 -21.30
N ASN A 197 8.19 2.72 -22.27
CA ASN A 197 7.76 4.13 -22.27
C ASN A 197 8.23 4.98 -21.06
N GLY A 198 9.26 4.53 -20.31
CA GLY A 198 9.82 5.29 -19.18
C GLY A 198 8.92 5.31 -17.93
N ASN A 199 8.15 4.24 -17.67
CA ASN A 199 7.18 4.17 -16.58
C ASN A 199 7.01 2.75 -15.98
N GLU A 200 8.03 1.90 -15.96
CA GLU A 200 7.92 0.50 -15.50
C GLU A 200 8.63 0.18 -14.16
N ASN A 201 8.54 1.08 -13.19
CA ASN A 201 9.35 1.12 -11.96
C ASN A 201 9.20 -0.04 -10.92
N CYS A 202 8.50 -1.14 -11.23
CA CYS A 202 8.17 -2.22 -10.29
C CYS A 202 8.29 -3.62 -10.89
N ALA A 203 8.87 -4.59 -10.18
CA ALA A 203 9.11 -5.93 -10.71
C ALA A 203 7.95 -6.89 -10.46
N ASP A 204 7.58 -7.65 -11.49
CA ASP A 204 6.66 -8.79 -11.42
C ASP A 204 7.25 -10.05 -12.05
N MET A 205 6.90 -11.22 -11.51
CA MET A 205 7.18 -12.51 -12.16
C MET A 205 6.02 -12.84 -13.10
N ALA A 206 6.32 -13.08 -14.37
CA ALA A 206 5.31 -13.14 -15.44
C ALA A 206 5.27 -14.51 -16.14
N LYS A 207 4.11 -15.19 -16.13
CA LYS A 207 3.88 -16.48 -16.82
C LYS A 207 4.18 -16.42 -18.32
N ARG A 208 3.92 -15.28 -18.98
CA ARG A 208 4.28 -15.04 -20.39
C ARG A 208 5.80 -14.87 -20.63
N ARG A 209 6.57 -14.62 -19.58
CA ARG A 209 8.04 -14.60 -19.57
C ARG A 209 8.61 -15.88 -18.91
N SER A 210 7.88 -17.00 -18.95
CA SER A 210 8.25 -18.26 -18.29
C SER A 210 8.51 -18.14 -16.78
N TYR A 211 7.73 -17.29 -16.09
CA TYR A 211 7.86 -16.96 -14.67
C TYR A 211 9.21 -16.30 -14.28
N LYS A 212 9.95 -15.76 -15.26
CA LYS A 212 11.05 -14.82 -15.02
C LYS A 212 10.51 -13.42 -14.69
N TRP A 213 11.39 -12.57 -14.17
CA TRP A 213 11.06 -11.21 -13.76
C TRP A 213 10.90 -10.29 -14.97
N ASN A 214 10.01 -9.32 -14.83
CA ASN A 214 9.57 -8.33 -15.82
C ASN A 214 9.39 -7.03 -15.04
N ASP A 215 9.89 -5.91 -15.54
CA ASP A 215 9.60 -4.59 -14.96
C ASP A 215 8.25 -4.08 -15.48
N ARG A 216 7.46 -3.40 -14.66
CA ARG A 216 6.09 -3.00 -14.98
C ARG A 216 5.64 -1.75 -14.25
N SER A 217 4.78 -0.93 -14.87
CA SER A 217 4.16 0.20 -14.16
C SER A 217 3.46 -0.28 -12.89
N CYS A 218 3.84 0.31 -11.76
CA CYS A 218 3.38 -0.02 -10.41
C CYS A 218 1.85 0.14 -10.25
N THR A 219 1.20 0.88 -11.16
CA THR A 219 -0.27 1.01 -11.26
C THR A 219 -0.98 -0.24 -11.82
N SER A 220 -0.25 -1.23 -12.34
CA SER A 220 -0.83 -2.47 -12.88
C SER A 220 -1.53 -3.32 -11.81
N LEU A 221 -2.58 -4.05 -12.19
CA LEU A 221 -3.35 -4.90 -11.26
C LEU A 221 -2.88 -6.36 -11.34
N LEU A 222 -1.90 -6.75 -10.52
CA LEU A 222 -1.33 -8.10 -10.48
C LEU A 222 -1.60 -8.82 -9.14
N ARG A 223 -1.47 -10.15 -9.11
CA ARG A 223 -1.43 -10.90 -7.84
C ARG A 223 -0.20 -10.45 -7.04
N TYR A 224 -0.13 -10.84 -5.77
CA TYR A 224 1.05 -10.60 -4.95
C TYR A 224 1.17 -11.70 -3.90
N ILE A 225 2.40 -11.96 -3.48
CA ILE A 225 2.71 -12.91 -2.41
C ILE A 225 3.40 -12.15 -1.28
N CYS A 226 3.05 -12.50 -0.05
CA CYS A 226 3.62 -11.89 1.14
C CYS A 226 4.51 -12.89 1.91
N GLU A 227 5.63 -12.40 2.43
CA GLU A 227 6.70 -13.17 3.07
C GLU A 227 7.01 -12.61 4.47
N ARG A 228 7.57 -13.43 5.38
CA ARG A 228 7.80 -13.10 6.79
C ARG A 228 8.83 -14.02 7.45
#